data_AF-A0A2E4WYJ1-F1
#
_entry.id   AF-A0A2E4WYJ1-F1
#
_cell.length_a   1.000
_cell.length_b   1.000
_cell.length_c   1.000
_cell.angle_alpha   90.00
_cell.angle_beta   90.00
_cell.angle_gamma   90.00
#
_symmetry.space_group_name_H-M   'P 1'
#
loop_
_entity.id
_entity.type
_entity.pdbx_description
1 polymer ?
#
loop_
_entity_poly.entity_id
_entity_poly.type
_entity_poly.pdbx_seq_one_letter_code
_entity_poly.pdbx_strand_id
1 'polypeptide(L)'
;MKRSYLCAFLALVACQPTVSAPPLILDGGLLGIDVGFNGSDANVPGDAMDSTPIDGGRIPGDSGLEQRADSGGGEGANDGGVLSLDASNVTQDSGSPEDVGVGGEDDDHGDRIEQATDIDGEREVTGRVEVAGDEDYFIFRSGAAGRYRIFTTGTSDTNCALFRLDGQLLNEDDDSGNGFNCLMVEVLEADQQYAVRVRLWRRERGSYTLMVEGPAETPPVCGDAQVEGEEECDDGNNNDRDSCLNCRRARCGDGVVRMDMRPGQPDYEFCDDGNDDAGDTCTTECLIPRCGDGYLWRGVEECDDGNEIDTDGCRLTCQVARCGDGVLFAGVEECDDGNQVGGDGCGVRCDAEDIPADCEAIQGRNRATIYCQTPRRTWAGAEAFCVAWGGHLLTVDNAADQRRLAAYGWRGDEMWIGLNDRADEGEFVWVGRNSAYRNWARGEPNNSGDREHCTHLWRQTWGAWNDADCDQNHAYFCER
;
A
#
# COMPACT_ATOMS: atom_id res chain seq x y z
N MET A 1 -13.29 74.17 -22.37
CA MET A 1 -14.42 74.93 -21.78
C MET A 1 -14.74 74.25 -20.44
N LYS A 2 -14.66 74.90 -19.28
CA LYS A 2 -15.82 75.42 -18.48
C LYS A 2 -17.02 74.44 -18.51
N ARG A 3 -17.56 73.86 -17.43
CA ARG A 3 -17.54 74.03 -15.93
C ARG A 3 -17.80 72.63 -15.29
N SER A 4 -17.76 72.32 -13.98
CA SER A 4 -17.55 73.05 -12.70
C SER A 4 -17.10 72.06 -11.58
N TYR A 5 -17.01 72.51 -10.32
CA TYR A 5 -16.74 71.72 -9.10
C TYR A 5 -17.88 71.84 -8.05
N LEU A 6 -17.97 70.88 -7.10
CA LEU A 6 -18.15 71.00 -5.62
C LEU A 6 -18.43 69.57 -5.05
N CYS A 7 -17.78 68.99 -4.03
CA CYS A 7 -17.54 69.38 -2.61
C CYS A 7 -18.83 69.64 -1.79
N ALA A 8 -19.03 69.14 -0.56
CA ALA A 8 -18.32 68.16 0.30
C ALA A 8 -19.16 67.85 1.59
N PHE A 9 -18.64 66.96 2.46
CA PHE A 9 -18.81 66.90 3.95
C PHE A 9 -19.97 66.12 4.66
N LEU A 10 -19.50 65.21 5.55
CA LEU A 10 -19.85 64.97 6.98
C LEU A 10 -20.97 63.98 7.46
N ALA A 11 -20.50 63.05 8.33
CA ALA A 11 -21.05 62.57 9.61
C ALA A 11 -22.04 61.37 9.71
N LEU A 12 -21.49 60.24 10.17
CA LEU A 12 -21.91 59.40 11.32
C LEU A 12 -23.38 59.44 11.83
N VAL A 13 -24.02 58.26 11.94
CA VAL A 13 -24.41 57.57 13.20
C VAL A 13 -25.11 56.22 12.87
N ALA A 14 -25.02 55.25 13.78
CA ALA A 14 -25.38 53.85 13.59
C ALA A 14 -26.87 53.50 13.77
N CYS A 15 -27.26 52.29 13.32
CA CYS A 15 -28.39 51.52 13.86
C CYS A 15 -28.02 50.02 13.87
N GLN A 16 -28.54 49.26 14.84
CA GLN A 16 -28.10 47.87 15.14
C GLN A 16 -29.00 46.78 14.54
N PRO A 17 -28.52 45.53 14.43
CA PRO A 17 -29.36 44.34 14.26
C PRO A 17 -29.78 43.75 15.63
N THR A 18 -31.06 43.41 15.80
CA THR A 18 -31.58 42.59 16.92
C THR A 18 -32.79 41.75 16.48
N VAL A 19 -33.24 40.82 17.34
CA VAL A 19 -34.29 39.79 17.15
C VAL A 19 -33.78 38.59 16.34
N SER A 20 -33.44 37.41 16.87
CA SER A 20 -33.74 36.65 18.12
C SER A 20 -35.02 35.79 18.12
N ALA A 21 -34.81 34.48 18.36
CA ALA A 21 -35.74 33.41 18.80
C ALA A 21 -36.77 32.85 17.78
N PRO A 22 -37.31 31.62 17.99
CA PRO A 22 -36.83 30.45 18.78
C PRO A 22 -36.86 29.10 18.00
N PRO A 23 -36.34 27.98 18.57
CA PRO A 23 -36.54 26.64 17.99
C PRO A 23 -37.91 26.03 18.35
N LEU A 24 -38.43 25.14 17.51
CA LEU A 24 -39.61 24.31 17.79
C LEU A 24 -39.21 22.84 17.99
N ILE A 25 -39.56 22.31 19.16
CA ILE A 25 -39.59 20.88 19.48
C ILE A 25 -40.99 20.35 19.15
N LEU A 26 -41.10 19.12 18.62
CA LEU A 26 -42.34 18.35 18.68
C LEU A 26 -42.03 16.84 18.81
N ASP A 27 -42.76 16.19 19.70
CA ASP A 27 -42.54 14.80 20.13
C ASP A 27 -43.10 13.74 19.17
N GLY A 28 -42.39 12.60 19.13
CA GLY A 28 -42.92 11.23 19.22
C GLY A 28 -44.20 10.79 18.47
N GLY A 29 -44.04 9.82 17.58
CA GLY A 29 -45.15 8.99 17.07
C GLY A 29 -44.69 7.75 16.30
N LEU A 30 -44.70 6.58 16.93
CA LEU A 30 -44.52 5.30 16.22
C LEU A 30 -45.71 5.00 15.29
N LEU A 31 -45.42 4.65 14.04
CA LEU A 31 -46.24 3.73 13.26
C LEU A 31 -45.33 2.76 12.51
N GLY A 32 -45.44 1.47 12.83
CA GLY A 32 -44.77 0.41 12.07
C GLY A 32 -45.57 0.09 10.81
N ILE A 33 -44.87 -0.21 9.72
CA ILE A 33 -45.43 -0.91 8.56
C ILE A 33 -44.59 -2.17 8.34
N ASP A 34 -45.27 -3.30 8.43
CA ASP A 34 -44.76 -4.63 8.17
C ASP A 34 -44.85 -4.92 6.66
N VAL A 35 -43.75 -5.34 6.04
CA VAL A 35 -43.71 -5.83 4.65
C VAL A 35 -42.83 -7.06 4.54
N GLY A 36 -43.29 -8.14 5.20
CA GLY A 36 -43.56 -9.41 4.53
C GLY A 36 -42.55 -9.91 3.49
N PHE A 37 -41.73 -10.88 3.90
CA PHE A 37 -41.06 -11.82 3.01
C PHE A 37 -42.07 -12.54 2.11
N ASN A 38 -41.74 -12.69 0.83
CA ASN A 38 -42.20 -13.83 0.03
C ASN A 38 -41.19 -14.12 -1.07
N GLY A 39 -40.63 -15.34 -1.08
CA GLY A 39 -39.72 -15.80 -2.12
C GLY A 39 -40.43 -16.78 -3.07
N SER A 40 -40.02 -16.78 -4.34
CA SER A 40 -40.28 -17.90 -5.26
C SER A 40 -39.33 -17.86 -6.47
N ASP A 41 -38.29 -18.68 -6.38
CA ASP A 41 -37.69 -19.53 -7.44
C ASP A 41 -37.25 -19.00 -8.82
N ALA A 42 -36.11 -19.58 -9.24
CA ALA A 42 -35.57 -19.74 -10.60
C ALA A 42 -35.03 -18.45 -11.28
N ASN A 43 -33.81 -18.41 -11.84
CA ASN A 43 -33.01 -19.51 -12.39
C ASN A 43 -31.56 -19.03 -12.62
N VAL A 44 -30.56 -19.73 -12.11
CA VAL A 44 -29.13 -19.45 -12.39
C VAL A 44 -28.57 -20.61 -13.22
N PRO A 45 -28.09 -20.38 -14.46
CA PRO A 45 -27.23 -21.35 -15.13
C PRO A 45 -25.84 -21.25 -14.51
N GLY A 46 -25.39 -22.33 -13.88
CA GLY A 46 -24.01 -22.46 -13.44
C GLY A 46 -23.15 -23.02 -14.57
N ASP A 47 -21.96 -22.45 -14.77
CA ASP A 47 -20.85 -23.12 -15.44
C ASP A 47 -19.89 -23.67 -14.38
N ALA A 48 -19.48 -24.92 -14.58
CA ALA A 48 -18.74 -25.69 -13.59
C ALA A 48 -17.24 -25.72 -13.90
N MET A 49 -16.45 -25.69 -12.81
CA MET A 49 -15.26 -26.53 -12.60
C MET A 49 -14.42 -26.88 -13.86
N ASP A 50 -13.31 -26.16 -14.07
CA ASP A 50 -12.10 -26.81 -14.58
C ASP A 50 -11.02 -26.76 -13.49
N SER A 51 -10.35 -27.88 -13.29
CA SER A 51 -9.34 -28.07 -12.25
C SER A 51 -8.16 -28.85 -12.80
N THR A 52 -7.16 -28.13 -13.28
CA THR A 52 -5.84 -28.67 -13.66
C THR A 52 -4.74 -28.03 -12.83
N PRO A 53 -3.86 -28.80 -12.17
CA PRO A 53 -2.80 -28.25 -11.33
C PRO A 53 -1.61 -27.81 -12.19
N ILE A 54 -1.18 -26.55 -12.06
CA ILE A 54 0.04 -26.06 -12.72
C ILE A 54 1.24 -26.20 -11.78
N ASP A 55 2.09 -27.12 -12.21
CA ASP A 55 3.50 -27.38 -11.93
C ASP A 55 4.32 -26.23 -11.30
N GLY A 56 5.14 -26.58 -10.30
CA GLY A 56 6.05 -25.66 -9.60
C GLY A 56 7.46 -25.66 -10.16
N GLY A 57 7.83 -24.62 -10.93
CA GLY A 57 9.23 -24.28 -11.22
C GLY A 57 9.78 -23.35 -10.12
N ARG A 58 10.65 -23.78 -9.20
CA ARG A 58 12.08 -24.17 -9.37
C ARG A 58 13.03 -22.98 -9.53
N ILE A 59 13.52 -22.50 -8.39
CA ILE A 59 14.75 -21.69 -8.29
C ILE A 59 15.97 -22.64 -8.38
N PRO A 60 17.02 -22.36 -9.17
CA PRO A 60 18.32 -23.03 -9.07
C PRO A 60 19.09 -22.48 -7.84
N GLY A 61 19.64 -23.29 -6.94
CA GLY A 61 20.70 -24.28 -7.20
C GLY A 61 22.06 -23.57 -7.07
N ASP A 62 22.54 -23.33 -5.84
CA ASP A 62 23.39 -24.21 -5.01
C ASP A 62 24.78 -24.53 -5.60
N SER A 63 25.84 -24.28 -4.81
CA SER A 63 26.92 -25.27 -4.66
C SER A 63 27.83 -25.02 -3.44
N GLY A 64 27.68 -25.88 -2.41
CA GLY A 64 28.82 -26.53 -1.72
C GLY A 64 29.27 -25.99 -0.35
N LEU A 65 29.91 -26.76 0.56
CA LEU A 65 30.25 -28.21 0.70
C LEU A 65 30.63 -28.44 2.20
N GLU A 66 30.63 -29.62 2.84
CA GLU A 66 29.95 -30.92 2.72
C GLU A 66 29.85 -31.45 4.19
N GLN A 67 28.71 -31.98 4.65
CA GLN A 67 28.67 -32.70 5.94
C GLN A 67 29.25 -34.11 5.78
N ARG A 68 30.11 -34.56 6.71
CA ARG A 68 30.27 -35.99 7.03
C ARG A 68 30.53 -36.23 8.51
N ALA A 69 29.62 -36.96 9.12
CA ALA A 69 29.90 -37.88 10.22
C ALA A 69 29.52 -39.30 9.73
N ASP A 70 30.36 -40.31 9.99
CA ASP A 70 29.90 -41.58 10.58
C ASP A 70 31.11 -42.43 11.04
N SER A 71 30.77 -43.48 11.77
CA SER A 71 31.51 -44.35 12.68
C SER A 71 32.30 -45.47 12.00
N GLY A 72 33.21 -46.10 12.76
CA GLY A 72 33.81 -47.40 12.41
C GLY A 72 34.53 -48.03 13.61
N GLY A 73 34.02 -49.15 14.12
CA GLY A 73 34.57 -49.87 15.27
C GLY A 73 35.50 -51.04 14.91
N GLY A 74 36.11 -51.66 15.93
CA GLY A 74 36.89 -52.90 15.81
C GLY A 74 37.16 -53.56 17.17
N GLU A 75 36.82 -54.85 17.28
CA GLU A 75 37.01 -55.69 18.48
C GLU A 75 38.42 -56.33 18.54
N GLY A 76 38.87 -56.81 19.71
CA GLY A 76 40.16 -57.54 19.79
C GLY A 76 40.67 -58.03 21.16
N ALA A 77 39.95 -58.93 21.82
CA ALA A 77 40.38 -60.04 22.71
C ALA A 77 41.63 -59.99 23.65
N ASN A 78 41.42 -60.37 24.93
CA ASN A 78 42.18 -61.31 25.81
C ASN A 78 43.73 -61.14 25.99
N ASP A 79 44.42 -61.59 27.05
CA ASP A 79 44.25 -62.73 27.98
C ASP A 79 45.22 -62.64 29.21
N GLY A 80 45.05 -63.48 30.25
CA GLY A 80 46.01 -63.73 31.36
C GLY A 80 46.06 -62.68 32.50
N GLY A 81 46.08 -63.00 33.82
CA GLY A 81 46.73 -64.12 34.52
C GLY A 81 48.18 -63.74 34.90
N VAL A 82 48.72 -63.89 36.13
CA VAL A 82 48.37 -64.78 37.26
C VAL A 82 49.07 -64.35 38.58
N LEU A 83 48.40 -64.59 39.71
CA LEU A 83 48.89 -65.14 41.00
C LEU A 83 50.19 -64.66 41.73
N SER A 84 49.97 -64.27 43.01
CA SER A 84 50.53 -64.89 44.24
C SER A 84 51.86 -64.37 44.85
N LEU A 85 51.76 -63.97 46.14
CA LEU A 85 52.40 -64.51 47.37
C LEU A 85 52.34 -63.40 48.45
N ASP A 86 51.65 -63.56 49.59
CA ASP A 86 52.11 -64.23 50.83
C ASP A 86 53.51 -63.79 51.32
N ALA A 87 53.81 -63.55 52.60
CA ALA A 87 53.05 -63.34 53.85
C ALA A 87 54.07 -63.00 54.97
N SER A 88 53.61 -62.75 56.21
CA SER A 88 54.41 -62.53 57.46
C SER A 88 54.87 -61.07 57.72
N ASN A 89 54.89 -60.52 58.95
CA ASN A 89 54.70 -61.15 60.27
C ASN A 89 54.09 -60.21 61.35
N VAL A 90 53.40 -60.84 62.30
CA VAL A 90 52.79 -60.41 63.59
C VAL A 90 53.66 -59.40 64.39
N THR A 91 53.13 -58.35 65.05
CA THR A 91 52.50 -58.37 66.42
C THR A 91 51.51 -57.22 66.72
N GLN A 92 50.67 -57.44 67.73
CA GLN A 92 49.64 -56.55 68.31
C GLN A 92 50.20 -55.26 68.94
N ASP A 93 49.42 -54.17 68.88
CA ASP A 93 49.10 -53.34 70.05
C ASP A 93 47.72 -52.67 69.86
N SER A 94 47.08 -52.26 70.96
CA SER A 94 45.68 -51.81 71.00
C SER A 94 45.52 -50.30 71.16
N GLY A 95 44.81 -49.67 70.22
CA GLY A 95 44.33 -48.29 70.34
C GLY A 95 43.58 -47.87 69.07
N SER A 96 42.33 -47.43 69.20
CA SER A 96 41.55 -46.88 68.07
C SER A 96 42.14 -45.54 67.64
N PRO A 97 42.38 -45.31 66.33
CA PRO A 97 42.52 -43.97 65.78
C PRO A 97 41.17 -43.41 65.32
N GLU A 98 41.10 -42.10 65.25
CA GLU A 98 39.91 -41.30 64.94
C GLU A 98 39.62 -41.27 63.43
N ASP A 99 38.39 -40.92 63.07
CA ASP A 99 37.92 -40.83 61.68
C ASP A 99 38.56 -39.63 60.97
N VAL A 100 39.06 -39.84 59.76
CA VAL A 100 39.92 -38.87 59.07
C VAL A 100 39.07 -37.90 58.26
N GLY A 101 38.92 -36.68 58.79
CA GLY A 101 38.61 -35.53 57.93
C GLY A 101 39.77 -35.28 56.99
N VAL A 102 39.49 -35.08 55.70
CA VAL A 102 40.50 -34.74 54.67
C VAL A 102 40.51 -33.23 54.44
N GLY A 103 40.47 -32.45 55.52
CA GLY A 103 40.99 -31.09 55.53
C GLY A 103 42.46 -31.16 55.92
N GLY A 104 43.35 -30.60 55.10
CA GLY A 104 44.76 -30.45 55.46
C GLY A 104 44.92 -29.50 56.66
N GLU A 105 46.10 -29.45 57.28
CA GLU A 105 46.38 -28.49 58.37
C GLU A 105 46.41 -27.00 57.89
N ASP A 106 46.06 -26.74 56.62
CA ASP A 106 46.16 -25.45 55.91
C ASP A 106 44.85 -25.02 55.16
N ASP A 107 43.73 -25.75 55.27
CA ASP A 107 42.42 -25.45 54.63
C ASP A 107 41.95 -23.99 54.91
N ASP A 108 41.70 -23.20 53.85
CA ASP A 108 41.44 -21.76 53.97
C ASP A 108 39.97 -21.29 53.91
N HIS A 109 39.02 -22.11 53.41
CA HIS A 109 37.59 -21.76 53.41
C HIS A 109 36.59 -22.87 53.79
N GLY A 110 37.03 -24.11 54.01
CA GLY A 110 36.25 -25.18 54.61
C GLY A 110 35.46 -26.04 53.63
N ASP A 111 35.75 -27.35 53.62
CA ASP A 111 35.16 -28.42 52.78
C ASP A 111 33.61 -28.61 52.85
N ARG A 112 32.89 -27.81 53.65
CA ARG A 112 31.45 -28.01 53.93
C ARG A 112 30.71 -26.71 54.22
N ILE A 113 29.41 -26.70 53.93
CA ILE A 113 28.50 -25.57 54.23
C ILE A 113 28.54 -25.16 55.72
N GLU A 114 28.69 -26.09 56.66
CA GLU A 114 28.78 -25.77 58.10
C GLU A 114 30.12 -25.13 58.53
N GLN A 115 31.13 -25.18 57.65
CA GLN A 115 32.47 -24.62 57.86
C GLN A 115 32.73 -23.39 56.97
N ALA A 116 31.77 -23.06 56.09
CA ALA A 116 31.90 -22.05 55.05
C ALA A 116 32.28 -20.66 55.56
N THR A 117 33.08 -19.96 54.77
CA THR A 117 33.46 -18.57 55.05
C THR A 117 32.29 -17.63 54.78
N ASP A 118 31.86 -16.88 55.80
CA ASP A 118 30.85 -15.81 55.64
C ASP A 118 31.49 -14.59 54.97
N ILE A 119 30.97 -14.22 53.81
CA ILE A 119 31.46 -13.11 52.97
C ILE A 119 30.47 -11.93 52.94
N ASP A 120 29.53 -11.83 53.90
CA ASP A 120 28.49 -10.78 53.95
C ASP A 120 29.05 -9.35 53.79
N GLY A 121 28.92 -8.81 52.57
CA GLY A 121 29.36 -7.47 52.18
C GLY A 121 30.71 -7.39 51.46
N GLU A 122 31.48 -8.48 51.40
CA GLU A 122 32.70 -8.59 50.60
C GLU A 122 32.36 -9.01 49.16
N ARG A 123 32.74 -8.18 48.19
CA ARG A 123 32.41 -8.41 46.75
C ARG A 123 33.44 -9.27 46.02
N GLU A 124 34.59 -9.49 46.64
CA GLU A 124 35.77 -10.11 46.06
C GLU A 124 36.52 -10.83 47.19
N VAL A 125 36.60 -12.16 47.13
CA VAL A 125 37.28 -12.98 48.15
C VAL A 125 38.22 -13.96 47.45
N THR A 126 39.46 -14.05 47.92
CA THR A 126 40.50 -14.92 47.35
C THR A 126 40.58 -16.23 48.12
N GLY A 127 40.41 -17.37 47.44
CA GLY A 127 40.58 -18.69 48.02
C GLY A 127 41.68 -19.51 47.33
N ARG A 128 42.07 -20.62 47.94
CA ARG A 128 43.01 -21.58 47.36
C ARG A 128 42.55 -23.00 47.62
N VAL A 129 42.57 -23.80 46.56
CA VAL A 129 42.54 -25.25 46.70
C VAL A 129 43.98 -25.72 46.97
N GLU A 130 44.23 -26.23 48.18
CA GLU A 130 45.52 -26.72 48.68
C GLU A 130 45.79 -28.20 48.33
N VAL A 131 44.75 -29.03 48.16
CA VAL A 131 44.89 -30.47 47.86
C VAL A 131 43.84 -31.01 46.88
N ALA A 132 44.04 -32.23 46.37
CA ALA A 132 43.06 -32.88 45.52
C ALA A 132 41.82 -33.32 46.33
N GLY A 133 40.65 -32.78 46.00
CA GLY A 133 39.37 -33.10 46.65
C GLY A 133 38.92 -32.12 47.73
N ASP A 134 39.68 -31.05 47.91
CA ASP A 134 39.38 -29.86 48.70
C ASP A 134 38.36 -28.98 47.95
N GLU A 135 37.28 -28.59 48.64
CA GLU A 135 36.13 -27.87 48.09
C GLU A 135 35.75 -26.66 48.98
N ASP A 136 36.19 -25.45 48.62
CA ASP A 136 35.92 -24.23 49.37
C ASP A 136 34.42 -23.86 49.39
N TYR A 137 33.84 -23.63 50.58
CA TYR A 137 32.49 -23.09 50.71
C TYR A 137 32.47 -21.65 51.24
N PHE A 138 31.59 -20.84 50.66
CA PHE A 138 31.32 -19.45 51.05
C PHE A 138 29.82 -19.26 51.30
N ILE A 139 29.44 -18.39 52.24
CA ILE A 139 28.04 -18.00 52.47
C ILE A 139 27.90 -16.49 52.31
N PHE A 140 26.84 -16.04 51.63
CA PHE A 140 26.49 -14.63 51.49
C PHE A 140 24.97 -14.41 51.56
N ARG A 141 24.56 -13.18 51.90
CA ARG A 141 23.19 -12.70 51.91
C ARG A 141 22.86 -11.85 50.69
N SER A 142 21.72 -12.13 50.06
CA SER A 142 21.15 -11.27 49.03
C SER A 142 20.54 -10.00 49.65
N GLY A 143 21.11 -8.83 49.37
CA GLY A 143 20.58 -7.55 49.87
C GLY A 143 19.26 -7.09 49.24
N ALA A 144 18.87 -7.65 48.08
CA ALA A 144 17.60 -7.40 47.41
C ALA A 144 17.26 -8.58 46.47
N ALA A 145 16.00 -8.69 46.05
CA ALA A 145 15.60 -9.68 45.05
C ALA A 145 16.04 -9.23 43.66
N GLY A 146 16.48 -10.15 42.81
CA GLY A 146 16.88 -9.86 41.43
C GLY A 146 18.02 -10.74 40.93
N ARG A 147 18.63 -10.36 39.80
CA ARG A 147 19.58 -11.21 39.07
C ARG A 147 21.02 -10.99 39.55
N TYR A 148 21.60 -12.00 40.19
CA TYR A 148 22.99 -12.00 40.63
C TYR A 148 23.90 -12.70 39.62
N ARG A 149 25.15 -12.24 39.52
CA ARG A 149 26.26 -12.88 38.80
C ARG A 149 27.26 -13.37 39.83
N ILE A 150 27.57 -14.65 39.80
CA ILE A 150 28.51 -15.30 40.73
C ILE A 150 29.55 -16.02 39.89
N PHE A 151 30.79 -15.58 39.97
CA PHE A 151 31.84 -16.05 39.07
C PHE A 151 33.20 -16.04 39.75
N THR A 152 34.13 -16.81 39.21
CA THR A 152 35.52 -16.79 39.65
C THR A 152 36.42 -16.13 38.62
N THR A 153 37.58 -15.66 39.07
CA THR A 153 38.63 -15.15 38.19
C THR A 153 39.99 -15.70 38.63
N GLY A 154 40.92 -15.81 37.68
CA GLY A 154 42.28 -16.28 37.96
C GLY A 154 42.91 -16.97 36.75
N THR A 155 43.82 -17.91 37.02
CA THR A 155 44.44 -18.81 36.02
C THR A 155 44.20 -20.29 36.32
N SER A 156 43.28 -20.53 37.26
CA SER A 156 42.81 -21.84 37.69
C SER A 156 41.52 -22.18 36.94
N ASP A 157 41.31 -23.49 36.74
CA ASP A 157 40.16 -24.09 36.04
C ASP A 157 39.14 -24.48 37.11
N THR A 158 38.09 -23.66 37.30
CA THR A 158 37.22 -23.67 38.50
C THR A 158 35.77 -24.04 38.17
N ASN A 159 35.26 -25.05 38.88
CA ASN A 159 33.85 -25.42 38.88
C ASN A 159 33.17 -24.89 40.15
N CYS A 160 32.07 -24.16 39.97
CA CYS A 160 31.32 -23.53 41.07
C CYS A 160 29.89 -24.04 41.11
N ALA A 161 29.32 -24.15 42.31
CA ALA A 161 27.93 -24.52 42.51
C ALA A 161 27.28 -23.64 43.58
N LEU A 162 26.05 -23.19 43.32
CA LEU A 162 25.23 -22.34 44.18
C LEU A 162 24.13 -23.15 44.84
N PHE A 163 23.97 -23.02 46.15
CA PHE A 163 23.02 -23.76 46.96
C PHE A 163 22.18 -22.84 47.86
N ARG A 164 20.97 -23.29 48.23
CA ARG A 164 20.30 -22.85 49.46
C ARG A 164 20.95 -23.53 50.67
N LEU A 165 20.81 -22.93 51.86
CA LEU A 165 21.38 -23.48 53.11
C LEU A 165 20.79 -24.83 53.55
N ASP A 166 19.72 -25.32 52.92
CA ASP A 166 19.19 -26.68 53.10
C ASP A 166 19.86 -27.73 52.21
N GLY A 167 20.84 -27.32 51.40
CA GLY A 167 21.56 -28.17 50.44
C GLY A 167 20.90 -28.28 49.06
N GLN A 168 19.80 -27.56 48.79
CA GLN A 168 19.23 -27.52 47.45
C GLN A 168 20.16 -26.78 46.47
N LEU A 169 20.70 -27.50 45.48
CA LEU A 169 21.40 -26.92 44.34
C LEU A 169 20.45 -26.02 43.53
N LEU A 170 20.93 -24.81 43.22
CA LEU A 170 20.24 -23.84 42.35
C LEU A 170 20.91 -23.77 40.97
N ASN A 171 22.23 -23.70 40.93
CA ASN A 171 23.01 -23.48 39.70
C ASN A 171 24.41 -24.10 39.83
N GLU A 172 25.03 -24.54 38.75
CA GLU A 172 26.41 -25.08 38.71
C GLU A 172 27.02 -24.83 37.33
N ASP A 173 28.28 -24.35 37.27
CA ASP A 173 29.00 -24.00 36.05
C ASP A 173 30.51 -24.23 36.19
N ASP A 174 31.22 -24.56 35.10
CA ASP A 174 32.66 -24.83 35.09
C ASP A 174 33.48 -24.04 34.05
N ASP A 175 32.90 -23.57 32.94
CA ASP A 175 33.69 -22.88 31.90
C ASP A 175 33.06 -21.62 31.25
N SER A 176 31.90 -21.15 31.72
CA SER A 176 31.23 -19.96 31.14
C SER A 176 31.91 -18.62 31.50
N GLY A 177 32.87 -18.62 32.42
CA GLY A 177 33.63 -17.46 32.88
C GLY A 177 34.98 -17.28 32.20
N ASN A 178 35.73 -16.24 32.61
CA ASN A 178 36.96 -15.86 31.93
C ASN A 178 38.10 -16.87 32.19
N GLY A 179 38.59 -17.53 31.15
CA GLY A 179 39.78 -18.38 31.22
C GLY A 179 39.57 -19.73 31.91
N PHE A 180 38.45 -20.41 31.61
CA PHE A 180 37.98 -21.64 32.27
C PHE A 180 37.64 -21.45 33.75
N ASN A 181 37.15 -20.26 34.10
CA ASN A 181 36.51 -20.05 35.40
C ASN A 181 35.00 -20.22 35.26
N CYS A 182 34.29 -20.48 36.35
CA CYS A 182 32.83 -20.50 36.37
C CYS A 182 32.20 -19.10 36.19
N LEU A 183 30.99 -19.04 35.64
CA LEU A 183 30.07 -17.89 35.66
C LEU A 183 28.61 -18.37 35.77
N MET A 184 28.05 -18.28 36.97
CA MET A 184 26.63 -18.50 37.24
C MET A 184 25.86 -17.18 37.20
N VAL A 185 24.63 -17.21 36.68
CA VAL A 185 23.71 -16.06 36.68
C VAL A 185 22.34 -16.54 37.15
N GLU A 186 21.89 -16.06 38.30
CA GLU A 186 20.72 -16.60 39.01
C GLU A 186 19.81 -15.51 39.57
N VAL A 187 18.50 -15.77 39.65
CA VAL A 187 17.54 -14.84 40.29
C VAL A 187 17.31 -15.24 41.74
N LEU A 188 17.76 -14.39 42.67
CA LEU A 188 17.72 -14.65 44.11
C LEU A 188 16.56 -13.89 44.77
N GLU A 189 16.03 -14.47 45.85
CA GLU A 189 15.04 -13.84 46.73
C GLU A 189 15.74 -12.83 47.66
N ALA A 190 15.03 -11.82 48.16
CA ALA A 190 15.60 -10.82 49.08
C ALA A 190 15.87 -11.37 50.49
N ASP A 191 16.92 -10.85 51.13
CA ASP A 191 17.33 -11.10 52.52
C ASP A 191 17.65 -12.58 52.88
N GLN A 192 17.74 -13.45 51.88
CA GLN A 192 18.08 -14.87 52.03
C GLN A 192 19.60 -15.09 52.05
N GLN A 193 20.04 -16.19 52.65
CA GLN A 193 21.43 -16.64 52.58
C GLN A 193 21.57 -17.82 51.62
N TYR A 194 22.67 -17.81 50.87
CA TYR A 194 23.04 -18.82 49.89
C TYR A 194 24.49 -19.26 50.13
N ALA A 195 24.80 -20.51 49.77
CA ALA A 195 26.15 -21.05 49.82
C ALA A 195 26.72 -21.22 48.41
N VAL A 196 27.98 -20.85 48.20
CA VAL A 196 28.73 -21.08 46.97
C VAL A 196 29.86 -22.06 47.27
N ARG A 197 29.92 -23.18 46.57
CA ARG A 197 31.09 -24.06 46.53
C ARG A 197 31.97 -23.67 45.37
N VAL A 198 33.29 -23.65 45.55
CA VAL A 198 34.30 -23.58 44.48
C VAL A 198 35.24 -24.77 44.59
N ARG A 199 35.61 -25.37 43.45
CA ARG A 199 36.64 -26.42 43.37
C ARG A 199 37.36 -26.39 42.03
N LEU A 200 38.46 -27.13 41.89
CA LEU A 200 39.20 -27.23 40.62
C LEU A 200 38.84 -28.47 39.81
N TRP A 201 38.60 -28.30 38.52
CA TRP A 201 38.11 -29.39 37.65
C TRP A 201 39.18 -30.44 37.31
N ARG A 202 40.45 -30.04 37.23
CA ARG A 202 41.57 -30.90 36.74
C ARG A 202 42.91 -30.72 37.43
N ARG A 203 43.03 -29.78 38.37
CA ARG A 203 44.28 -29.50 39.10
C ARG A 203 44.08 -29.79 40.57
N GLU A 204 45.09 -30.39 41.18
CA GLU A 204 45.11 -30.67 42.62
C GLU A 204 45.38 -29.42 43.47
N ARG A 205 45.81 -28.30 42.85
CA ARG A 205 46.14 -27.04 43.53
C ARG A 205 45.95 -25.82 42.63
N GLY A 206 45.51 -24.70 43.21
CA GLY A 206 45.41 -23.41 42.52
C GLY A 206 44.66 -22.34 43.32
N SER A 207 44.98 -21.07 43.05
CA SER A 207 44.27 -19.92 43.63
C SER A 207 43.23 -19.36 42.66
N TYR A 208 42.15 -18.80 43.19
CA TYR A 208 41.14 -18.07 42.44
C TYR A 208 40.59 -16.91 43.28
N THR A 209 39.81 -16.05 42.65
CA THR A 209 39.06 -14.99 43.32
C THR A 209 37.58 -15.15 43.00
N LEU A 210 36.75 -15.39 44.01
CA LEU A 210 35.29 -15.42 43.91
C LEU A 210 34.74 -13.98 43.89
N MET A 211 33.80 -13.72 43.00
CA MET A 211 33.08 -12.46 42.87
C MET A 211 31.57 -12.69 42.91
N VAL A 212 30.87 -11.88 43.70
CA VAL A 212 29.40 -11.86 43.80
C VAL A 212 28.91 -10.45 43.48
N GLU A 213 28.27 -10.29 42.31
CA GLU A 213 27.72 -9.03 41.83
C GLU A 213 26.19 -9.10 41.76
N GLY A 214 25.48 -8.17 42.39
CA GLY A 214 24.04 -8.04 42.15
C GLY A 214 23.21 -7.37 43.27
N PRO A 215 21.88 -7.31 43.08
CA PRO A 215 21.20 -7.70 41.85
C PRO A 215 21.44 -6.67 40.74
N ALA A 216 21.58 -7.15 39.50
CA ALA A 216 21.30 -6.33 38.33
C ALA A 216 19.78 -6.08 38.26
N GLU A 217 19.39 -4.89 37.79
CA GLU A 217 17.99 -4.55 37.53
C GLU A 217 17.36 -5.60 36.59
N THR A 218 16.07 -5.85 36.78
CA THR A 218 15.31 -6.78 35.93
C THR A 218 15.39 -6.33 34.47
N PRO A 219 15.43 -7.25 33.49
CA PRO A 219 15.22 -6.85 32.10
C PRO A 219 13.84 -6.18 32.00
N PRO A 220 13.70 -5.07 31.27
CA PRO A 220 12.40 -4.42 31.07
C PRO A 220 11.43 -5.38 30.38
N VAL A 221 10.15 -5.34 30.77
CA VAL A 221 9.10 -6.26 30.32
C VAL A 221 7.87 -5.50 29.86
N CYS A 222 7.74 -5.38 28.55
CA CYS A 222 6.57 -4.78 27.93
C CYS A 222 5.25 -5.44 28.33
N GLY A 223 4.32 -4.61 28.82
CA GLY A 223 2.98 -4.94 29.29
C GLY A 223 2.85 -5.11 30.80
N ASP A 224 3.79 -4.64 31.62
CA ASP A 224 3.78 -4.83 33.09
C ASP A 224 3.35 -3.61 33.93
N ALA A 225 3.05 -2.50 33.25
CA ALA A 225 2.68 -1.18 33.76
C ALA A 225 3.82 -0.38 34.42
N GLN A 226 5.08 -0.79 34.26
CA GLN A 226 6.27 0.05 34.49
C GLN A 226 6.91 0.45 33.16
N VAL A 227 7.53 1.62 33.09
CA VAL A 227 8.36 2.02 31.95
C VAL A 227 9.81 1.91 32.37
N GLU A 228 10.49 0.85 31.92
CA GLU A 228 11.84 0.49 32.36
C GLU A 228 12.83 0.40 31.19
N GLY A 229 14.13 0.55 31.47
CA GLY A 229 15.20 0.36 30.49
C GLY A 229 15.10 1.24 29.23
N GLU A 230 14.79 0.61 28.08
CA GLU A 230 14.71 1.25 26.75
C GLU A 230 13.27 1.49 26.26
N GLU A 231 12.26 1.24 27.10
CA GLU A 231 10.84 1.38 26.76
C GLU A 231 10.42 2.85 26.63
N GLU A 232 9.68 3.20 25.58
CA GLU A 232 9.15 4.56 25.42
C GLU A 232 7.76 4.72 26.06
N CYS A 233 7.03 3.61 26.17
CA CYS A 233 5.72 3.46 26.81
C CYS A 233 5.61 2.06 27.38
N ASP A 234 4.70 1.93 28.35
CA ASP A 234 4.10 0.68 28.80
C ASP A 234 2.69 1.06 29.29
N ASP A 235 1.68 0.27 28.93
CA ASP A 235 0.27 0.51 29.29
C ASP A 235 -0.36 -0.62 30.12
N GLY A 236 0.46 -1.57 30.60
CA GLY A 236 0.04 -2.69 31.42
C GLY A 236 -0.58 -3.85 30.66
N ASN A 237 -0.37 -3.93 29.34
CA ASN A 237 -0.86 -5.04 28.54
C ASN A 237 -0.02 -5.30 27.26
N ASN A 238 -0.32 -6.38 26.54
CA ASN A 238 0.46 -6.85 25.37
C ASN A 238 -0.31 -6.66 24.04
N ASN A 239 -1.18 -5.66 23.95
CA ASN A 239 -1.97 -5.36 22.76
C ASN A 239 -1.31 -4.26 21.91
N ASP A 240 -0.51 -4.69 20.95
CA ASP A 240 0.16 -3.84 19.95
C ASP A 240 -0.78 -2.95 19.07
N ARG A 241 -2.08 -2.86 19.36
CA ARG A 241 -3.10 -2.08 18.61
C ARG A 241 -3.76 -0.99 19.45
N ASP A 242 -3.07 -0.49 20.46
CA ASP A 242 -3.47 0.67 21.23
C ASP A 242 -2.35 1.72 21.26
N SER A 243 -2.18 2.46 22.36
CA SER A 243 -1.16 3.49 22.46
C SER A 243 0.29 2.98 22.51
N CYS A 244 0.52 1.69 22.74
CA CYS A 244 1.86 1.13 22.90
C CYS A 244 2.11 -0.09 22.00
N LEU A 245 2.89 0.11 20.94
CA LEU A 245 3.30 -0.91 19.98
C LEU A 245 4.71 -1.40 20.33
N ASN A 246 4.86 -2.66 20.76
CA ASN A 246 6.17 -3.26 21.11
C ASN A 246 7.06 -2.34 21.98
N CYS A 247 6.46 -1.72 23.00
CA CYS A 247 7.08 -0.74 23.91
C CYS A 247 7.63 0.54 23.26
N ARG A 248 7.08 0.90 22.10
CA ARG A 248 7.21 2.22 21.48
C ARG A 248 5.84 2.86 21.35
N ARG A 249 5.78 4.19 21.40
CA ARG A 249 4.52 4.88 21.19
C ARG A 249 4.00 4.56 19.79
N ALA A 250 2.79 4.02 19.71
CA ALA A 250 2.12 3.81 18.44
C ALA A 250 1.93 5.15 17.73
N ARG A 251 2.16 5.16 16.42
CA ARG A 251 2.06 6.35 15.57
C ARG A 251 1.74 5.95 14.14
N CYS A 252 1.18 6.89 13.41
CA CYS A 252 1.09 6.80 11.96
C CYS A 252 2.44 6.49 11.29
N GLY A 253 2.45 5.52 10.38
CA GLY A 253 3.61 5.05 9.65
C GLY A 253 4.41 3.96 10.38
N ASP A 254 3.86 3.29 11.41
CA ASP A 254 4.55 2.22 12.14
C ASP A 254 4.18 0.80 11.72
N GLY A 255 3.15 0.65 10.89
CA GLY A 255 2.66 -0.60 10.30
C GLY A 255 1.45 -1.19 11.00
N VAL A 256 0.93 -0.55 12.07
CA VAL A 256 -0.13 -1.13 12.90
C VAL A 256 -1.24 -0.12 13.24
N VAL A 257 -2.34 -0.18 12.48
CA VAL A 257 -3.55 0.61 12.76
C VAL A 257 -4.10 0.33 14.16
N ARG A 258 -4.19 1.39 14.96
CA ARG A 258 -4.79 1.40 16.29
C ARG A 258 -6.30 1.12 16.28
N MET A 259 -6.75 0.41 17.33
CA MET A 259 -8.13 -0.09 17.47
C MET A 259 -8.79 0.33 18.79
N ASP A 260 -8.05 0.98 19.70
CA ASP A 260 -8.54 1.51 20.97
C ASP A 260 -9.34 2.81 20.82
N MET A 261 -8.99 3.61 19.81
CA MET A 261 -9.60 4.90 19.50
C MET A 261 -10.85 4.78 18.62
N ARG A 262 -11.66 5.85 18.62
CA ARG A 262 -12.87 6.00 17.80
C ARG A 262 -12.71 7.12 16.78
N PRO A 263 -13.37 7.03 15.60
CA PRO A 263 -13.32 8.07 14.59
C PRO A 263 -13.64 9.46 15.16
N GLY A 264 -12.74 10.43 14.90
CA GLY A 264 -12.85 11.81 15.38
C GLY A 264 -12.27 12.07 16.78
N GLN A 265 -11.63 11.09 17.41
CA GLN A 265 -10.70 11.36 18.52
C GLN A 265 -9.34 11.82 17.97
N PRO A 266 -8.56 12.62 18.74
CA PRO A 266 -7.15 12.84 18.43
C PRO A 266 -6.42 11.51 18.33
N ASP A 267 -5.41 11.45 17.46
CA ASP A 267 -4.56 10.27 17.24
C ASP A 267 -5.35 9.00 16.81
N TYR A 268 -6.53 9.18 16.21
CA TYR A 268 -7.27 8.11 15.54
C TYR A 268 -6.75 7.90 14.11
N GLU A 269 -6.43 6.66 13.77
CA GLU A 269 -5.86 6.28 12.48
C GLU A 269 -6.94 5.64 11.59
N PHE A 270 -7.14 6.15 10.36
CA PHE A 270 -8.03 5.52 9.38
C PHE A 270 -7.34 4.43 8.55
N CYS A 271 -6.02 4.51 8.46
CA CYS A 271 -5.12 3.60 7.76
C CYS A 271 -3.75 3.65 8.44
N ASP A 272 -2.86 2.73 8.07
CA ASP A 272 -1.42 2.79 8.30
C ASP A 272 -0.79 1.81 7.29
N ASP A 273 0.26 2.22 6.58
CA ASP A 273 0.99 1.37 5.63
C ASP A 273 2.51 1.27 5.93
N GLY A 274 2.90 1.62 7.16
CA GLY A 274 4.24 1.37 7.70
C GLY A 274 5.34 2.28 7.17
N ASN A 275 4.98 3.47 6.66
CA ASN A 275 5.93 4.44 6.16
C ASN A 275 5.50 5.91 6.34
N ASP A 276 6.44 6.84 6.13
CA ASP A 276 6.24 8.30 6.33
C ASP A 276 6.07 9.08 4.98
N ASP A 277 5.74 8.43 3.84
CA ASP A 277 5.47 9.10 2.55
C ASP A 277 3.99 9.50 2.46
N ALA A 278 3.66 10.76 2.73
CA ALA A 278 2.31 11.31 2.60
C ALA A 278 1.84 11.46 1.14
N GLY A 279 2.01 10.43 0.31
CA GLY A 279 1.73 10.47 -1.13
C GLY A 279 1.43 9.11 -1.76
N ASP A 280 1.17 8.06 -0.96
CA ASP A 280 0.78 6.71 -1.39
C ASP A 280 -0.58 6.28 -0.79
N THR A 281 -0.68 5.14 -0.11
CA THR A 281 -1.93 4.54 0.36
C THR A 281 -2.45 5.12 1.67
N CYS A 282 -1.61 5.79 2.45
CA CYS A 282 -1.99 6.43 3.71
C CYS A 282 -1.22 7.74 3.90
N THR A 283 -1.85 8.77 4.49
CA THR A 283 -1.12 10.01 4.80
C THR A 283 -0.31 9.87 6.09
N THR A 284 0.71 10.71 6.31
CA THR A 284 1.41 10.83 7.60
C THR A 284 0.51 11.33 8.76
N GLU A 285 -0.71 11.76 8.46
CA GLU A 285 -1.75 12.12 9.44
C GLU A 285 -2.80 10.98 9.56
N CYS A 286 -2.49 9.80 9.03
CA CYS A 286 -3.31 8.59 8.98
C CYS A 286 -4.72 8.79 8.43
N LEU A 287 -4.81 9.57 7.36
CA LEU A 287 -6.01 9.76 6.56
C LEU A 287 -5.93 8.90 5.29
N ILE A 288 -7.09 8.48 4.79
CA ILE A 288 -7.21 7.78 3.50
C ILE A 288 -7.25 8.84 2.38
N PRO A 289 -6.47 8.67 1.29
CA PRO A 289 -6.52 9.51 0.08
C PRO A 289 -7.92 9.82 -0.42
N ARG A 290 -8.14 11.04 -0.93
CA ARG A 290 -9.43 11.48 -1.50
C ARG A 290 -9.22 12.36 -2.73
N CYS A 291 -9.86 12.01 -3.84
CA CYS A 291 -9.99 12.95 -4.94
C CYS A 291 -10.71 14.23 -4.53
N GLY A 292 -10.16 15.34 -5.01
CA GLY A 292 -10.56 16.70 -4.69
C GLY A 292 -9.87 17.28 -3.46
N ASP A 293 -8.89 16.59 -2.85
CA ASP A 293 -8.19 17.06 -1.64
C ASP A 293 -6.95 17.93 -1.92
N GLY A 294 -6.48 17.97 -3.16
CA GLY A 294 -5.39 18.83 -3.63
C GLY A 294 -4.03 18.14 -3.73
N TYR A 295 -3.97 16.82 -3.50
CA TYR A 295 -2.76 16.01 -3.54
C TYR A 295 -2.91 14.89 -4.56
N LEU A 296 -1.85 14.62 -5.33
CA LEU A 296 -1.83 13.53 -6.31
C LEU A 296 -1.25 12.25 -5.70
N TRP A 297 -2.11 11.31 -5.30
CA TRP A 297 -1.77 10.09 -4.56
C TRP A 297 -1.23 8.99 -5.50
N ARG A 298 0.09 8.76 -5.48
CA ARG A 298 0.80 7.95 -6.49
C ARG A 298 0.44 6.47 -6.39
N GLY A 299 -0.22 5.97 -7.43
CA GLY A 299 -0.65 4.57 -7.52
C GLY A 299 -2.03 4.29 -6.91
N VAL A 300 -2.66 5.31 -6.32
CA VAL A 300 -4.05 5.28 -5.84
C VAL A 300 -4.98 5.92 -6.89
N GLU A 301 -4.51 6.95 -7.60
CA GLU A 301 -5.31 7.76 -8.54
C GLU A 301 -4.56 8.19 -9.80
N GLU A 302 -5.31 8.56 -10.85
CA GLU A 302 -4.78 9.09 -12.11
C GLU A 302 -4.68 10.62 -12.12
N CYS A 303 -5.48 11.31 -11.29
CA CYS A 303 -5.54 12.76 -11.18
C CYS A 303 -6.08 13.19 -9.80
N ASP A 304 -5.83 14.45 -9.48
CA ASP A 304 -6.53 15.29 -8.49
C ASP A 304 -6.45 16.74 -9.00
N ASP A 305 -7.53 17.51 -8.85
CA ASP A 305 -7.59 18.93 -9.21
C ASP A 305 -7.97 19.86 -8.03
N GLY A 306 -7.95 19.32 -6.81
CA GLY A 306 -8.17 20.04 -5.56
C GLY A 306 -9.61 20.49 -5.30
N ASN A 307 -10.61 19.88 -5.95
CA ASN A 307 -12.01 20.21 -5.68
C ASN A 307 -13.02 19.06 -5.89
N GLU A 308 -14.24 19.21 -5.36
CA GLU A 308 -15.29 18.16 -5.40
C GLU A 308 -16.26 18.29 -6.60
N ILE A 309 -15.81 18.81 -7.76
CA ILE A 309 -16.61 18.88 -8.99
C ILE A 309 -16.28 17.66 -9.86
N ASP A 310 -17.30 16.94 -10.36
CA ASP A 310 -17.13 15.71 -11.17
C ASP A 310 -17.08 15.99 -12.68
N THR A 311 -16.91 17.26 -13.06
CA THR A 311 -17.11 17.80 -14.41
C THR A 311 -16.08 18.87 -14.78
N ASP A 312 -14.85 18.77 -14.29
CA ASP A 312 -13.71 19.61 -14.64
C ASP A 312 -12.40 18.79 -14.76
N GLY A 313 -11.35 19.06 -13.99
CA GLY A 313 -10.01 18.49 -14.23
C GLY A 313 -9.90 16.99 -13.94
N CYS A 314 -10.63 16.53 -12.93
CA CYS A 314 -10.63 15.16 -12.46
C CYS A 314 -12.05 14.72 -12.07
N ARG A 315 -12.36 13.43 -12.17
CA ARG A 315 -13.59 12.89 -11.56
C ARG A 315 -13.42 12.67 -10.06
N LEU A 316 -14.53 12.70 -9.33
CA LEU A 316 -14.64 12.24 -7.93
C LEU A 316 -14.27 10.75 -7.74
N THR A 317 -14.11 10.02 -8.85
CA THR A 317 -13.66 8.62 -8.91
C THR A 317 -12.19 8.48 -9.30
N CYS A 318 -11.42 9.57 -9.30
CA CYS A 318 -9.98 9.59 -9.54
C CYS A 318 -9.54 9.13 -10.92
N GLN A 319 -10.40 9.40 -11.90
CA GLN A 319 -10.18 9.15 -13.31
C GLN A 319 -10.06 10.48 -14.04
N VAL A 320 -9.06 10.59 -14.91
CA VAL A 320 -8.90 11.77 -15.78
C VAL A 320 -10.16 11.99 -16.62
N ALA A 321 -10.49 13.25 -16.86
CA ALA A 321 -11.45 13.66 -17.87
C ALA A 321 -11.15 12.99 -19.23
N ARG A 322 -12.17 12.45 -19.89
CA ARG A 322 -12.02 11.66 -21.13
C ARG A 322 -13.01 12.14 -22.19
N CYS A 323 -12.46 12.82 -23.18
CA CYS A 323 -13.17 13.18 -24.40
C CYS A 323 -13.91 11.99 -25.02
N GLY A 324 -15.20 12.18 -25.28
CA GLY A 324 -16.10 11.20 -25.87
C GLY A 324 -16.73 10.23 -24.86
N ASP A 325 -16.91 10.63 -23.60
CA ASP A 325 -17.49 9.80 -22.55
C ASP A 325 -18.90 10.21 -22.10
N GLY A 326 -19.42 11.33 -22.63
CA GLY A 326 -20.78 11.83 -22.40
C GLY A 326 -20.87 12.92 -21.34
N VAL A 327 -19.75 13.37 -20.76
CA VAL A 327 -19.69 14.42 -19.74
C VAL A 327 -18.79 15.55 -20.21
N LEU A 328 -19.33 16.77 -20.30
CA LEU A 328 -18.56 17.96 -20.66
C LEU A 328 -17.71 18.44 -19.48
N PHE A 329 -16.38 18.33 -19.59
CA PHE A 329 -15.43 18.74 -18.56
C PHE A 329 -14.95 20.19 -18.71
N ALA A 330 -15.41 21.06 -17.79
CA ALA A 330 -15.22 22.50 -17.84
C ALA A 330 -13.73 22.91 -17.79
N GLY A 331 -13.25 23.56 -18.85
CA GLY A 331 -11.86 24.03 -18.94
C GLY A 331 -10.85 22.97 -19.37
N VAL A 332 -11.28 21.71 -19.52
CA VAL A 332 -10.51 20.62 -20.15
C VAL A 332 -10.88 20.50 -21.63
N GLU A 333 -12.15 20.69 -21.96
CA GLU A 333 -12.72 20.50 -23.31
C GLU A 333 -13.81 21.53 -23.63
N GLU A 334 -14.07 21.70 -24.93
CA GLU A 334 -15.06 22.64 -25.46
C GLU A 334 -16.40 21.98 -25.83
N CYS A 335 -16.38 20.65 -26.05
CA CYS A 335 -17.55 19.83 -26.35
C CYS A 335 -17.33 18.39 -25.85
N ASP A 336 -18.42 17.62 -25.74
CA ASP A 336 -18.41 16.16 -25.71
C ASP A 336 -19.73 15.69 -26.37
N ASP A 337 -19.67 14.72 -27.28
CA ASP A 337 -20.84 14.14 -27.97
C ASP A 337 -21.07 12.65 -27.66
N GLY A 338 -20.43 12.14 -26.60
CA GLY A 338 -20.53 10.77 -26.12
C GLY A 338 -19.73 9.76 -26.93
N ASN A 339 -18.84 10.19 -27.83
CA ASN A 339 -17.97 9.28 -28.56
C ASN A 339 -16.66 9.93 -29.08
N GLN A 340 -15.78 9.13 -29.69
CA GLN A 340 -14.46 9.57 -30.21
C GLN A 340 -14.37 9.51 -31.75
N VAL A 341 -15.50 9.60 -32.45
CA VAL A 341 -15.53 9.93 -33.88
C VAL A 341 -15.33 11.45 -34.01
N GLY A 342 -14.94 11.90 -35.20
CA GLY A 342 -14.85 13.31 -35.54
C GLY A 342 -15.73 13.60 -36.74
N GLY A 343 -16.34 14.79 -36.74
CA GLY A 343 -17.29 15.26 -37.74
C GLY A 343 -18.77 15.02 -37.44
N ASP A 344 -19.12 14.49 -36.25
CA ASP A 344 -20.51 14.21 -35.82
C ASP A 344 -21.06 15.14 -34.72
N GLY A 345 -20.21 15.94 -34.07
CA GLY A 345 -20.60 17.02 -33.17
C GLY A 345 -19.41 17.63 -32.43
N CYS A 346 -18.46 16.78 -32.05
CA CYS A 346 -17.23 17.12 -31.37
C CYS A 346 -16.01 16.56 -32.12
N GLY A 347 -14.83 17.13 -31.89
CA GLY A 347 -13.58 16.62 -32.48
C GLY A 347 -13.01 15.46 -31.65
N VAL A 348 -12.15 14.63 -32.25
CA VAL A 348 -11.44 13.50 -31.55
C VAL A 348 -10.47 13.93 -30.43
N ARG A 349 -10.47 15.22 -30.07
CA ARG A 349 -9.69 15.89 -29.02
C ARG A 349 -10.56 16.82 -28.16
N CYS A 350 -11.87 16.82 -28.40
CA CYS A 350 -12.85 17.68 -27.78
C CYS A 350 -12.64 19.19 -27.94
N ASP A 351 -11.96 19.56 -29.04
CA ASP A 351 -12.07 20.86 -29.68
C ASP A 351 -13.47 20.99 -30.35
N ALA A 352 -14.12 22.15 -30.24
CA ALA A 352 -15.44 22.34 -30.86
C ALA A 352 -15.32 22.35 -32.40
N GLU A 353 -16.03 21.44 -33.07
CA GLU A 353 -16.15 21.49 -34.53
C GLU A 353 -17.18 22.57 -34.93
N ASP A 354 -16.69 23.71 -35.43
CA ASP A 354 -17.49 24.84 -35.94
C ASP A 354 -18.50 24.40 -37.03
N ILE A 355 -19.66 23.88 -36.63
CA ILE A 355 -20.83 23.67 -37.50
C ILE A 355 -21.61 25.00 -37.53
N PRO A 356 -21.75 25.66 -38.69
CA PRO A 356 -22.51 26.90 -38.77
C PRO A 356 -23.96 26.70 -38.34
N ALA A 357 -24.53 27.65 -37.60
CA ALA A 357 -25.83 27.50 -36.93
C ALA A 357 -27.03 27.16 -37.84
N ASP A 358 -26.94 27.40 -39.16
CA ASP A 358 -27.95 27.05 -40.15
C ASP A 358 -27.69 25.68 -40.85
N CYS A 359 -26.74 24.90 -40.34
CA CYS A 359 -26.30 23.60 -40.86
C CYS A 359 -26.28 22.53 -39.76
N GLU A 360 -26.26 21.25 -40.14
CA GLU A 360 -26.18 20.09 -39.25
C GLU A 360 -25.16 19.05 -39.75
N ALA A 361 -24.56 18.25 -38.86
CA ALA A 361 -23.62 17.19 -39.22
C ALA A 361 -24.29 16.02 -39.99
N ILE A 362 -23.55 15.40 -40.91
CA ILE A 362 -24.00 14.22 -41.64
C ILE A 362 -23.61 12.94 -40.88
N GLN A 363 -24.60 12.38 -40.18
CA GLN A 363 -24.45 11.19 -39.35
C GLN A 363 -23.78 10.01 -40.08
N GLY A 364 -22.70 9.51 -39.49
CA GLY A 364 -21.98 8.30 -39.94
C GLY A 364 -20.99 8.50 -41.09
N ARG A 365 -20.41 9.70 -41.28
CA ARG A 365 -19.24 9.95 -42.14
C ARG A 365 -18.08 10.53 -41.31
N ASN A 366 -16.93 9.85 -41.29
CA ASN A 366 -15.71 10.26 -40.57
C ASN A 366 -14.89 11.35 -41.30
N ARG A 367 -15.58 12.40 -41.75
CA ARG A 367 -15.02 13.67 -42.20
C ARG A 367 -16.07 14.71 -41.85
N ALA A 368 -15.65 15.86 -41.34
CA ALA A 368 -16.54 16.97 -41.05
C ALA A 368 -17.34 17.30 -42.31
N THR A 369 -18.60 16.88 -42.29
CA THR A 369 -19.50 16.90 -43.44
C THR A 369 -20.83 17.43 -42.96
N ILE A 370 -21.27 18.53 -43.57
CA ILE A 370 -22.42 19.29 -43.06
C ILE A 370 -23.48 19.42 -44.14
N TYR A 371 -24.74 19.34 -43.71
CA TYR A 371 -25.93 19.64 -44.49
C TYR A 371 -26.43 21.03 -44.12
N CYS A 372 -26.53 21.93 -45.09
CA CYS A 372 -27.04 23.29 -44.90
C CYS A 372 -28.38 23.43 -45.64
N GLN A 373 -29.48 23.46 -44.89
CA GLN A 373 -30.83 23.58 -45.45
C GLN A 373 -31.18 25.02 -45.83
N THR A 374 -30.72 25.98 -45.03
CA THR A 374 -30.96 27.42 -45.20
C THR A 374 -29.70 28.24 -44.93
N PRO A 375 -29.56 29.45 -45.50
CA PRO A 375 -30.26 29.90 -46.69
C PRO A 375 -29.88 29.01 -47.89
N ARG A 376 -30.85 28.67 -48.74
CA ARG A 376 -30.58 27.97 -50.00
C ARG A 376 -29.76 28.87 -50.92
N ARG A 377 -28.86 28.30 -51.72
CA ARG A 377 -27.88 29.03 -52.55
C ARG A 377 -27.82 28.48 -53.97
N THR A 378 -27.38 29.31 -54.91
CA THR A 378 -26.87 28.86 -56.21
C THR A 378 -25.68 27.93 -55.99
N TRP A 379 -25.38 27.07 -56.96
CA TRP A 379 -24.27 26.10 -56.80
C TRP A 379 -22.95 26.81 -56.49
N ALA A 380 -22.67 27.93 -57.18
CA ALA A 380 -21.48 28.74 -56.93
C ALA A 380 -21.50 29.45 -55.57
N GLY A 381 -22.67 29.83 -55.07
CA GLY A 381 -22.84 30.40 -53.73
C GLY A 381 -22.67 29.36 -52.61
N ALA A 382 -23.08 28.11 -52.86
CA ALA A 382 -22.87 26.98 -51.96
C ALA A 382 -21.39 26.58 -51.89
N GLU A 383 -20.71 26.46 -53.04
CA GLU A 383 -19.26 26.22 -53.09
C GLU A 383 -18.47 27.33 -52.37
N ALA A 384 -18.79 28.60 -52.62
CA ALA A 384 -18.13 29.71 -51.91
C ALA A 384 -18.32 29.67 -50.38
N PHE A 385 -19.46 29.15 -49.91
CA PHE A 385 -19.69 28.92 -48.48
C PHE A 385 -18.86 27.74 -47.96
N CYS A 386 -18.85 26.60 -48.66
CA CYS A 386 -18.04 25.45 -48.25
C CYS A 386 -16.55 25.79 -48.20
N VAL A 387 -16.04 26.56 -49.17
CA VAL A 387 -14.66 27.07 -49.19
C VAL A 387 -14.37 28.04 -48.04
N ALA A 388 -15.31 28.92 -47.70
CA ALA A 388 -15.17 29.81 -46.54
C ALA A 388 -15.17 29.05 -45.20
N TRP A 389 -15.84 27.89 -45.14
CA TRP A 389 -15.84 26.95 -44.02
C TRP A 389 -14.60 26.02 -43.98
N GLY A 390 -13.73 26.10 -44.99
CA GLY A 390 -12.47 25.34 -45.08
C GLY A 390 -12.58 24.01 -45.82
N GLY A 391 -13.63 23.80 -46.62
CA GLY A 391 -13.87 22.60 -47.42
C GLY A 391 -14.37 22.90 -48.84
N HIS A 392 -15.14 21.98 -49.42
CA HIS A 392 -15.76 22.11 -50.75
C HIS A 392 -17.17 21.50 -50.74
N LEU A 393 -17.96 21.73 -51.80
CA LEU A 393 -19.18 20.96 -52.04
C LEU A 393 -18.86 19.45 -52.10
N LEU A 394 -19.71 18.67 -51.42
CA LEU A 394 -19.43 17.28 -51.09
C LEU A 394 -19.23 16.36 -52.31
N THR A 395 -18.24 15.47 -52.21
CA THR A 395 -17.94 14.38 -53.15
C THR A 395 -18.62 13.09 -52.73
N VAL A 396 -19.36 12.45 -53.66
CA VAL A 396 -19.95 11.12 -53.43
C VAL A 396 -18.95 10.05 -53.88
N ASP A 397 -18.23 9.46 -52.93
CA ASP A 397 -17.17 8.49 -53.22
C ASP A 397 -17.71 7.08 -53.58
N ASN A 398 -18.90 6.71 -53.07
CA ASN A 398 -19.42 5.33 -53.18
C ASN A 398 -20.92 5.22 -52.86
N ALA A 399 -21.47 4.01 -53.05
CA ALA A 399 -22.87 3.70 -52.80
C ALA A 399 -23.31 3.77 -51.31
N ALA A 400 -22.40 3.70 -50.33
CA ALA A 400 -22.76 3.92 -48.93
C ALA A 400 -22.97 5.41 -48.63
N ASP A 401 -22.09 6.28 -49.15
CA ASP A 401 -22.28 7.72 -49.08
C ASP A 401 -23.57 8.15 -49.78
N GLN A 402 -23.83 7.64 -50.98
CA GLN A 402 -25.09 7.89 -51.69
C GLN A 402 -26.33 7.54 -50.85
N ARG A 403 -26.31 6.42 -50.12
CA ARG A 403 -27.44 6.03 -49.25
C ARG A 403 -27.63 6.97 -48.06
N ARG A 404 -26.54 7.49 -47.48
CA ARG A 404 -26.59 8.48 -46.39
C ARG A 404 -27.22 9.79 -46.88
N LEU A 405 -26.71 10.34 -47.98
CA LEU A 405 -27.21 11.60 -48.55
C LEU A 405 -28.67 11.49 -49.00
N ALA A 406 -29.06 10.36 -49.58
CA ALA A 406 -30.45 10.09 -49.95
C ALA A 406 -31.44 10.14 -48.77
N ALA A 407 -30.99 9.91 -47.53
CA ALA A 407 -31.85 10.03 -46.34
C ALA A 407 -32.35 11.47 -46.11
N TYR A 408 -31.59 12.48 -46.55
CA TYR A 408 -31.98 13.89 -46.47
C TYR A 408 -33.07 14.25 -47.49
N GLY A 409 -33.17 13.52 -48.60
CA GLY A 409 -34.20 13.69 -49.62
C GLY A 409 -35.64 13.51 -49.09
N TRP A 410 -35.82 12.78 -47.99
CA TRP A 410 -37.12 12.67 -47.30
C TRP A 410 -37.60 13.99 -46.69
N ARG A 411 -36.72 14.96 -46.45
CA ARG A 411 -37.07 16.31 -45.98
C ARG A 411 -37.68 17.17 -47.10
N GLY A 412 -37.67 16.69 -48.34
CA GLY A 412 -38.30 17.35 -49.49
C GLY A 412 -37.43 18.39 -50.19
N ASP A 413 -36.17 18.49 -49.80
CA ASP A 413 -35.16 19.38 -50.37
C ASP A 413 -34.52 18.82 -51.66
N GLU A 414 -34.08 19.73 -52.52
CA GLU A 414 -33.14 19.49 -53.61
C GLU A 414 -31.78 20.03 -53.14
N MET A 415 -30.69 19.30 -53.41
CA MET A 415 -29.44 19.44 -52.65
C MET A 415 -28.18 19.38 -53.54
N TRP A 416 -27.40 20.46 -53.58
CA TRP A 416 -26.16 20.52 -54.37
C TRP A 416 -25.06 19.58 -53.85
N ILE A 417 -24.31 19.02 -54.80
CA ILE A 417 -23.04 18.30 -54.59
C ILE A 417 -21.96 18.85 -55.55
N GLY A 418 -20.70 18.49 -55.33
CA GLY A 418 -19.56 19.12 -56.01
C GLY A 418 -19.37 18.76 -57.49
N LEU A 419 -20.21 17.89 -58.07
CA LEU A 419 -20.09 17.46 -59.46
C LEU A 419 -20.71 18.49 -60.42
N ASN A 420 -19.99 18.87 -61.47
CA ASN A 420 -20.40 19.88 -62.44
C ASN A 420 -19.59 19.76 -63.75
N ASP A 421 -20.12 20.22 -64.87
CA ASP A 421 -19.43 20.26 -66.18
C ASP A 421 -19.36 21.70 -66.74
N ARG A 422 -19.49 22.71 -65.86
CA ARG A 422 -19.52 24.16 -66.18
C ARG A 422 -18.35 24.69 -67.00
N ALA A 423 -17.23 23.96 -67.04
CA ALA A 423 -16.04 24.33 -67.81
C ALA A 423 -16.12 23.80 -69.25
N ASP A 424 -16.54 22.55 -69.41
CA ASP A 424 -16.52 21.79 -70.66
C ASP A 424 -17.75 20.87 -70.69
N GLU A 425 -18.76 21.24 -71.49
CA GLU A 425 -20.05 20.55 -71.62
C GLU A 425 -19.91 19.03 -71.82
N GLY A 426 -20.53 18.26 -70.94
CA GLY A 426 -20.47 16.79 -70.91
C GLY A 426 -19.28 16.21 -70.14
N GLU A 427 -18.29 17.01 -69.73
CA GLU A 427 -17.14 16.57 -68.91
C GLU A 427 -17.35 16.90 -67.41
N PHE A 428 -18.13 16.04 -66.75
CA PHE A 428 -18.46 16.20 -65.33
C PHE A 428 -17.27 15.94 -64.37
N VAL A 429 -16.78 17.02 -63.76
CA VAL A 429 -15.69 17.10 -62.79
C VAL A 429 -16.19 17.46 -61.38
N TRP A 430 -15.41 17.12 -60.35
CA TRP A 430 -15.68 17.52 -58.95
C TRP A 430 -14.84 18.74 -58.57
N VAL A 431 -15.39 19.66 -57.77
CA VAL A 431 -14.62 20.80 -57.21
C VAL A 431 -13.63 20.42 -56.12
N GLY A 432 -14.00 19.46 -55.27
CA GLY A 432 -13.19 18.99 -54.16
C GLY A 432 -12.38 17.74 -54.53
N ARG A 433 -12.74 16.61 -53.91
CA ARG A 433 -12.09 15.32 -54.16
C ARG A 433 -12.60 14.73 -55.48
N ASN A 434 -11.74 13.99 -56.19
CA ASN A 434 -12.18 13.28 -57.39
C ASN A 434 -12.79 11.91 -57.04
N SER A 435 -13.96 11.61 -57.61
CA SER A 435 -14.64 10.32 -57.52
C SER A 435 -15.09 9.83 -58.90
N ALA A 436 -14.91 8.53 -59.16
CA ALA A 436 -15.42 7.85 -60.36
C ALA A 436 -16.87 7.33 -60.19
N TYR A 437 -17.43 7.40 -58.98
CA TYR A 437 -18.81 6.95 -58.73
C TYR A 437 -19.81 7.88 -59.42
N ARG A 438 -20.89 7.32 -59.97
CA ARG A 438 -22.00 8.04 -60.63
C ARG A 438 -23.32 7.40 -60.23
N ASN A 439 -24.33 8.22 -59.91
CA ASN A 439 -25.68 7.76 -59.54
C ASN A 439 -26.76 8.64 -60.19
N TRP A 440 -26.62 8.91 -61.48
CA TRP A 440 -27.60 9.63 -62.30
C TRP A 440 -28.99 8.99 -62.24
N ALA A 441 -30.02 9.83 -62.20
CA ALA A 441 -31.40 9.41 -62.38
C ALA A 441 -31.63 8.91 -63.82
N ARG A 442 -32.74 8.19 -64.03
CA ARG A 442 -33.05 7.58 -65.32
C ARG A 442 -33.42 8.65 -66.35
N GLY A 443 -32.48 8.99 -67.22
CA GLY A 443 -32.62 10.04 -68.23
C GLY A 443 -31.49 11.06 -68.17
N GLU A 444 -30.78 11.10 -67.04
CA GLU A 444 -29.78 12.12 -66.72
C GLU A 444 -28.34 11.65 -67.00
N PRO A 445 -27.39 12.57 -67.28
CA PRO A 445 -27.63 14.00 -67.49
C PRO A 445 -28.31 14.29 -68.84
N ASN A 446 -29.26 15.24 -68.88
CA ASN A 446 -30.06 15.56 -70.07
C ASN A 446 -29.83 16.95 -70.69
N ASN A 447 -29.14 17.83 -69.97
CA ASN A 447 -28.91 19.25 -70.25
C ASN A 447 -30.17 20.00 -70.70
N SER A 448 -31.15 20.17 -69.80
CA SER A 448 -32.51 20.57 -70.20
C SER A 448 -32.61 22.01 -70.72
N GLY A 449 -32.47 22.15 -72.05
CA GLY A 449 -32.47 23.45 -72.72
C GLY A 449 -31.11 24.14 -72.69
N ASP A 450 -30.02 23.37 -72.80
CA ASP A 450 -28.64 23.84 -73.00
C ASP A 450 -28.15 24.81 -71.90
N ARG A 451 -28.42 24.49 -70.62
CA ARG A 451 -28.17 25.36 -69.45
C ARG A 451 -27.94 24.63 -68.11
N GLU A 452 -27.94 23.30 -68.07
CA GLU A 452 -27.96 22.53 -66.81
C GLU A 452 -26.59 21.90 -66.53
N HIS A 453 -25.70 22.66 -65.89
CA HIS A 453 -24.28 22.31 -65.73
C HIS A 453 -23.84 21.94 -64.29
N CYS A 454 -24.78 21.82 -63.35
CA CYS A 454 -24.50 21.62 -61.92
C CYS A 454 -25.28 20.42 -61.36
N THR A 455 -24.67 19.57 -60.52
CA THR A 455 -25.33 18.34 -60.06
C THR A 455 -26.01 18.50 -58.70
N HIS A 456 -27.29 18.12 -58.62
CA HIS A 456 -28.03 18.00 -57.35
C HIS A 456 -28.60 16.60 -57.13
N LEU A 457 -28.81 16.25 -55.86
CA LEU A 457 -29.61 15.08 -55.48
C LEU A 457 -31.08 15.43 -55.65
N TRP A 458 -31.74 14.71 -56.56
CA TRP A 458 -33.12 14.98 -56.92
C TRP A 458 -34.10 14.20 -56.04
N ARG A 459 -34.95 14.94 -55.32
CA ARG A 459 -35.95 14.38 -54.39
C ARG A 459 -36.97 13.45 -55.05
N GLN A 460 -37.31 13.67 -56.31
CA GLN A 460 -38.32 12.86 -57.04
C GLN A 460 -37.82 11.43 -57.30
N THR A 461 -36.51 11.23 -57.26
CA THR A 461 -35.84 9.95 -57.54
C THR A 461 -35.09 9.42 -56.31
N TRP A 462 -35.58 9.74 -55.10
CA TRP A 462 -34.98 9.35 -53.81
C TRP A 462 -33.47 9.63 -53.72
N GLY A 463 -33.03 10.78 -54.23
CA GLY A 463 -31.64 11.23 -54.16
C GLY A 463 -30.73 10.74 -55.29
N ALA A 464 -31.24 10.06 -56.32
CA ALA A 464 -30.49 9.94 -57.58
C ALA A 464 -30.23 11.33 -58.20
N TRP A 465 -29.17 11.45 -58.99
CA TRP A 465 -28.65 12.75 -59.41
C TRP A 465 -29.30 13.28 -60.68
N ASN A 466 -29.41 14.60 -60.76
CA ASN A 466 -29.90 15.33 -61.91
C ASN A 466 -28.89 16.45 -62.18
N ASP A 467 -28.59 16.72 -63.44
CA ASP A 467 -27.91 17.92 -63.88
C ASP A 467 -28.92 19.06 -63.91
N ALA A 468 -28.59 20.20 -63.34
CA ALA A 468 -29.52 21.28 -63.09
C ALA A 468 -28.88 22.64 -63.35
N ASP A 469 -29.77 23.60 -63.62
CA ASP A 469 -29.45 25.00 -63.79
C ASP A 469 -28.78 25.56 -62.53
N CYS A 470 -27.51 25.92 -62.67
CA CYS A 470 -26.61 26.32 -61.57
C CYS A 470 -27.11 27.52 -60.76
N ASP A 471 -27.98 28.34 -61.34
CA ASP A 471 -28.53 29.55 -60.72
C ASP A 471 -29.79 29.28 -59.87
N GLN A 472 -30.24 28.01 -59.77
CA GLN A 472 -31.29 27.61 -58.84
C GLN A 472 -30.81 27.62 -57.38
N ASN A 473 -31.69 28.02 -56.45
CA ASN A 473 -31.36 28.04 -55.02
C ASN A 473 -31.80 26.75 -54.31
N HIS A 474 -30.82 25.89 -54.04
CA HIS A 474 -31.00 24.59 -53.38
C HIS A 474 -30.33 24.55 -52.00
N ALA A 475 -30.67 23.54 -51.21
CA ALA A 475 -29.86 23.17 -50.04
C ALA A 475 -28.53 22.58 -50.54
N TYR A 476 -27.57 22.33 -49.64
CA TYR A 476 -26.25 21.86 -50.09
C TYR A 476 -25.51 21.08 -49.00
N PHE A 477 -24.55 20.26 -49.45
CA PHE A 477 -23.65 19.52 -48.59
C PHE A 477 -22.21 20.01 -48.76
N CYS A 478 -21.50 20.25 -47.67
CA CYS A 478 -20.05 20.51 -47.67
C CYS A 478 -19.27 19.33 -47.08
N GLU A 479 -18.01 19.19 -47.47
CA GLU A 479 -17.02 18.31 -46.82
C GLU A 479 -15.65 18.99 -46.72
N ARG A 480 -14.87 18.70 -45.67
CA ARG A 480 -13.46 19.07 -45.52
C ARG A 480 -12.59 17.85 -45.18
#